data_AF-A0A957SQY1-F1
#
_entry.id   AF-A0A957SQY1-F1
#
_cell.length_a   1.000
_cell.length_b   1.000
_cell.length_c   1.000
_cell.angle_alpha   90.00
_cell.angle_beta   90.00
_cell.angle_gamma   90.00
#
_symmetry.space_group_name_H-M   'P 1'
#
loop_
_entity.id
_entity.type
_entity.pdbx_description
1 polymer ?
#
loop_
_entity_poly.entity_id
_entity_poly.type
_entity_poly.pdbx_seq_one_letter_code
_entity_poly.pdbx_strand_id
1 'polypeptide(L)'
;ADLGLGLEGHVVDTPYGMFVSAWVAAAAVAPDGAADLVGLGAAGRFQLPEWLAREVRNGAELGPLMDRTFHGENTKQKQGAVGIFTNGLMERTEALQVGVTFALTRFINQEFYNRSTDNVYSINALLRGGAHG
;
A
#
# COMPACT_ATOMS: atom_id res chain seq x y z
N ALA A 1 -4.55 -20.44 9.84
CA ALA A 1 -5.17 -19.40 9.01
C ALA A 1 -4.65 -19.60 7.59
N ASP A 2 -5.52 -19.50 6.60
CA ASP A 2 -5.15 -19.78 5.20
C ASP A 2 -4.50 -18.57 4.51
N LEU A 3 -4.68 -17.38 5.08
CA LEU A 3 -4.10 -16.12 4.63
C LEU A 3 -3.78 -15.23 5.84
N GLY A 4 -2.59 -14.65 5.86
CA GLY A 4 -2.15 -13.61 6.79
C GLY A 4 -2.04 -12.26 6.10
N LEU A 5 -2.36 -11.18 6.82
CA LEU A 5 -2.23 -9.80 6.34
C LEU A 5 -1.38 -8.98 7.32
N GLY A 6 -0.37 -8.29 6.81
CA GLY A 6 0.39 -7.27 7.52
C GLY A 6 0.18 -5.91 6.86
N LEU A 7 -0.14 -4.88 7.65
CA LEU A 7 -0.36 -3.52 7.18
C LEU A 7 0.45 -2.56 8.04
N GLU A 8 1.39 -1.84 7.44
CA GLU A 8 2.31 -0.96 8.18
C GLU A 8 2.39 0.43 7.56
N GLY A 9 2.11 1.45 8.38
CA GLY A 9 2.22 2.84 7.97
C GLY A 9 3.68 3.28 7.92
N HIS A 10 4.04 4.10 6.93
CA HIS A 10 5.38 4.68 6.86
C HIS A 10 5.34 6.09 6.28
N VAL A 11 6.44 6.80 6.49
CA VAL A 11 6.76 8.01 5.75
C VAL A 11 8.01 7.79 4.91
N VAL A 12 8.12 8.50 3.80
CA VAL A 12 9.30 8.53 2.96
C VAL A 12 9.63 9.96 2.60
N ASP A 13 10.88 10.36 2.84
CA ASP A 13 11.35 11.67 2.39
C ASP A 13 11.77 11.61 0.93
N THR A 14 11.40 12.63 0.17
CA THR A 14 11.66 12.71 -1.27
C THR A 14 12.10 14.13 -1.62
N PRO A 15 12.68 14.37 -2.82
CA PRO A 15 12.97 15.74 -3.28
C PRO A 15 11.74 16.66 -3.35
N TYR A 16 10.52 16.11 -3.34
CA TYR A 16 9.26 16.86 -3.36
C TYR A 16 8.65 17.04 -1.97
N GLY A 17 9.32 16.58 -0.91
CA GLY A 17 8.82 16.59 0.47
C GLY A 17 8.54 15.19 1.01
N MET A 18 8.08 15.12 2.25
CA MET A 18 7.78 13.86 2.93
C MET A 18 6.38 13.38 2.55
N PHE A 19 6.27 12.12 2.14
CA PHE A 19 5.00 11.47 1.83
C PHE A 19 4.67 10.43 2.89
N VAL A 20 3.40 10.34 3.27
CA VAL A 20 2.87 9.25 4.10
C VAL A 20 2.15 8.22 3.24
N SER A 21 2.31 6.95 3.58
CA SER A 21 1.63 5.82 2.94
C SER A 21 1.59 4.60 3.89
N ALA A 22 1.14 3.46 3.40
CA ALA A 22 1.19 2.19 4.11
C ALA A 22 1.57 1.05 3.16
N TRP A 23 2.45 0.17 3.62
CA TRP A 23 2.72 -1.11 2.96
C TRP A 23 1.70 -2.16 3.41
N VAL A 24 1.34 -3.04 2.48
CA VAL A 24 0.49 -4.19 2.74
C VAL A 24 1.16 -5.45 2.20
N ALA A 25 1.27 -6.45 3.05
CA ALA A 25 1.72 -7.79 2.68
C ALA A 25 0.60 -8.79 2.93
N ALA A 26 0.29 -9.59 1.92
CA ALA A 26 -0.59 -10.75 2.03
C ALA A 26 0.25 -12.01 1.86
N ALA A 27 0.16 -12.94 2.81
CA ALA A 27 0.95 -14.15 2.83
C ALA A 27 0.07 -15.39 3.00
N ALA A 28 0.26 -16.40 2.16
CA ALA A 28 -0.36 -17.71 2.32
C ALA A 28 0.70 -18.80 2.28
N VAL A 29 0.48 -19.85 3.07
CA VAL A 29 1.31 -21.05 3.03
C VAL A 29 1.07 -21.73 1.69
N ALA A 30 2.13 -22.04 0.96
CA ALA A 30 1.98 -22.76 -0.28
C ALA A 30 1.58 -24.22 -0.02
N PRO A 31 0.69 -24.81 -0.83
CA PRO A 31 0.48 -26.24 -0.82
C PRO A 31 1.81 -26.96 -1.11
N ASP A 32 2.01 -28.11 -0.48
CA ASP A 32 2.98 -29.12 -0.92
C ASP A 32 4.46 -28.74 -0.79
N GLY A 33 4.81 -27.87 0.17
CA GLY A 33 6.19 -27.55 0.51
C GLY A 33 6.90 -26.60 -0.47
N ALA A 34 6.14 -25.97 -1.37
CA ALA A 34 6.63 -24.86 -2.17
C ALA A 34 6.90 -23.61 -1.30
N ALA A 35 7.60 -22.61 -1.86
CA ALA A 35 7.83 -21.35 -1.16
C ALA A 35 6.51 -20.62 -0.91
N ASP A 36 6.34 -20.06 0.29
CA ASP A 36 5.16 -19.28 0.67
C ASP A 36 4.85 -18.20 -0.35
N LEU A 37 3.55 -18.01 -0.61
CA LEU A 37 3.08 -17.00 -1.54
C LEU A 37 2.99 -15.67 -0.82
N VAL A 38 3.75 -14.68 -1.28
CA VAL A 38 3.69 -13.30 -0.78
C VAL A 38 3.25 -12.35 -1.89
N GLY A 39 2.15 -11.64 -1.65
CA GLY A 39 1.69 -10.53 -2.45
C GLY A 39 1.94 -9.20 -1.72
N LEU A 40 2.40 -8.20 -2.46
CA LEU A 40 2.77 -6.89 -1.92
C LEU A 40 1.92 -5.81 -2.59
N GLY A 41 1.45 -4.87 -1.78
CA GLY A 41 0.71 -3.70 -2.21
C GLY A 41 1.04 -2.51 -1.33
N ALA A 42 0.61 -1.33 -1.75
CA ALA A 42 0.70 -0.12 -0.95
C ALA A 42 -0.60 0.66 -1.05
N ALA A 43 -0.96 1.34 0.02
CA ALA A 43 -2.03 2.32 0.00
C ALA A 43 -1.63 3.55 -0.85
N GLY A 44 -2.60 4.42 -1.14
CA GLY A 44 -2.30 5.74 -1.70
C GLY A 44 -1.28 6.51 -0.85
N ARG A 45 -0.64 7.51 -1.47
CA ARG A 45 0.31 8.40 -0.79
C ARG A 45 -0.06 9.86 -1.00
N PHE A 46 0.16 10.68 0.02
CA PHE A 46 0.03 12.12 -0.08
C PHE A 46 1.18 12.80 0.65
N GLN A 47 1.49 14.03 0.23
CA GLN A 47 2.55 14.84 0.83
C GLN A 47 2.10 15.38 2.18
N LEU A 48 2.91 15.17 3.22
CA LEU A 48 2.68 15.79 4.53
C LEU A 48 2.95 17.30 4.46
N PRO A 49 2.19 18.12 5.21
CA PRO A 49 2.57 19.50 5.46
C PRO A 49 3.99 19.59 6.02
N GLU A 50 4.78 20.54 5.53
CA GLU A 50 6.20 20.63 5.88
C GLU A 50 6.44 20.80 7.39
N TRP A 51 5.53 21.46 8.11
CA TRP A 51 5.65 21.59 9.57
C TRP A 51 5.57 20.23 10.30
N LEU A 52 4.76 19.28 9.81
CA LEU A 52 4.74 17.90 10.33
C LEU A 52 5.98 17.13 9.88
N ALA A 53 6.38 17.29 8.62
CA ALA A 53 7.55 16.62 8.08
C ALA A 53 8.82 16.97 8.88
N ARG A 54 8.98 18.24 9.30
CA ARG A 54 10.09 18.67 10.16
C ARG A 54 10.08 17.98 11.52
N GLU A 55 8.93 17.87 12.17
CA GLU A 55 8.81 17.16 13.44
C GLU A 55 9.20 15.68 13.30
N VAL A 56 8.76 15.03 12.22
CA VAL A 56 9.11 13.63 11.94
C VAL A 56 10.60 13.47 11.63
N ARG A 57 11.21 14.39 10.87
CA ARG A 57 12.67 14.42 10.65
C ARG A 57 13.44 14.61 11.96
N ASN A 58 12.86 15.29 12.95
CA ASN A 58 13.42 15.45 14.29
C ASN A 58 13.17 14.26 15.22
N GLY A 59 12.64 13.15 14.70
CA GLY A 59 12.42 11.90 15.43
C GLY A 59 11.03 11.75 16.05
N ALA A 60 10.07 12.63 15.76
CA ALA A 60 8.70 12.43 16.20
C ALA A 60 8.01 11.32 15.40
N GLU A 61 7.26 10.46 16.09
CA GLU A 61 6.35 9.53 15.43
C GLU A 61 5.11 10.27 14.92
N LEU A 62 4.71 10.01 13.66
CA LEU A 62 3.59 10.70 13.04
C LEU A 62 2.27 10.43 13.77
N GLY A 63 2.00 9.21 14.23
CA GLY A 63 0.75 8.88 14.95
C GLY A 63 0.53 9.76 16.19
N PRO A 64 1.43 9.71 17.19
CA PRO A 64 1.37 10.58 18.36
C PRO A 64 1.39 12.09 18.03
N LEU A 65 2.12 12.49 16.99
CA LEU A 65 2.15 13.88 16.50
C LEU A 65 0.79 14.32 15.94
N MET A 66 0.15 13.48 15.14
CA MET A 66 -1.20 13.74 14.63
C MET A 66 -2.21 13.79 15.78
N ASP A 67 -2.12 12.86 16.72
CA ASP A 67 -2.99 12.85 17.90
C ASP A 67 -2.85 14.16 18.67
N ARG A 68 -1.62 14.57 19.03
CA ARG A 68 -1.40 15.79 19.82
C ARG A 68 -1.85 17.07 19.12
N THR A 69 -1.68 17.16 17.80
CA THR A 69 -1.98 18.39 17.06
C THR A 69 -3.46 18.52 16.72
N PHE A 70 -4.14 17.42 16.44
CA PHE A 70 -5.54 17.41 16.01
C PHE A 70 -6.50 16.88 17.10
N HIS A 71 -6.06 16.86 18.36
CA HIS A 71 -6.88 16.46 19.50
C HIS A 71 -8.23 17.21 19.50
N GLY A 72 -9.33 16.45 19.34
CA GLY A 72 -10.70 16.98 19.34
C GLY A 72 -11.48 16.67 18.06
N GLU A 73 -10.81 16.45 16.93
CA GLU A 73 -11.44 16.13 15.65
C GLU A 73 -11.54 14.62 15.42
N ASN A 74 -12.36 13.89 16.21
CA ASN A 74 -12.75 12.49 15.92
C ASN A 74 -11.61 11.50 15.54
N THR A 75 -10.36 11.83 15.90
CA THR A 75 -9.14 11.18 15.41
C THR A 75 -8.98 9.75 15.92
N LYS A 76 -9.66 9.41 17.03
CA LYS A 76 -9.42 8.16 17.75
C LYS A 76 -9.92 6.88 17.11
N GLN A 77 -10.66 6.90 15.99
CA GLN A 77 -11.15 5.63 15.42
C GLN A 77 -11.36 5.56 13.90
N LYS A 78 -11.48 6.68 13.14
CA LYS A 78 -11.98 6.57 11.75
C LYS A 78 -11.07 7.15 10.66
N GLN A 79 -10.54 8.35 10.83
CA GLN A 79 -9.99 9.09 9.69
C GLN A 79 -8.48 8.93 9.45
N GLY A 80 -7.66 8.87 10.51
CA GLY A 80 -6.19 8.93 10.38
C GLY A 80 -5.71 10.19 9.63
N ALA A 81 -4.43 10.23 9.26
CA ALA A 81 -3.88 11.39 8.54
C ALA A 81 -4.55 11.63 7.18
N VAL A 82 -4.94 10.55 6.49
CA VAL A 82 -5.65 10.61 5.20
C VAL A 82 -6.97 11.37 5.34
N GLY A 83 -7.82 11.03 6.31
CA GLY A 83 -9.11 11.70 6.46
C GLY A 83 -9.00 13.17 6.85
N ILE A 84 -8.05 13.53 7.72
CA ILE A 84 -7.81 14.93 8.09
C ILE A 84 -7.38 15.75 6.87
N PHE A 85 -6.34 15.31 6.15
CA PHE A 85 -5.77 16.11 5.06
C PHE A 85 -6.57 16.05 3.76
N THR A 86 -7.52 15.13 3.64
CA THR A 86 -8.50 15.13 2.56
C THR A 86 -9.82 15.79 2.94
N ASN A 87 -9.91 16.40 4.13
CA ASN A 87 -11.15 16.99 4.64
C ASN A 87 -12.34 16.01 4.60
N GLY A 88 -12.10 14.76 4.98
CA GLY A 88 -13.10 13.68 5.01
C GLY A 88 -13.47 13.09 3.64
N LEU A 89 -12.82 13.50 2.54
CA LEU A 89 -13.09 12.94 1.21
C LEU A 89 -12.55 11.53 1.03
N MET A 90 -11.62 11.09 1.88
CA MET A 90 -11.14 9.71 1.92
C MET A 90 -10.89 9.28 3.37
N GLU A 91 -11.41 8.13 3.76
CA GLU A 91 -11.18 7.53 5.08
C GLU A 91 -9.94 6.61 5.06
N ARG A 92 -9.34 6.37 6.22
CA ARG A 92 -8.18 5.46 6.35
C ARG A 92 -8.50 4.07 5.83
N THR A 93 -9.70 3.56 6.10
CA THR A 93 -10.14 2.23 5.67
C THR A 93 -10.17 2.11 4.15
N GLU A 94 -10.63 3.15 3.45
CA GLU A 94 -10.68 3.17 1.98
C GLU A 94 -9.27 3.13 1.38
N ALA A 95 -8.35 3.94 1.94
CA ALA A 95 -6.95 3.91 1.52
C ALA A 95 -6.29 2.54 1.76
N LEU A 96 -6.58 1.88 2.88
CA LEU A 96 -6.05 0.55 3.18
C LEU A 96 -6.70 -0.55 2.31
N GLN A 97 -7.99 -0.42 1.96
CA GLN A 97 -8.66 -1.32 1.03
C GLN A 97 -7.96 -1.35 -0.33
N VAL A 98 -7.51 -0.19 -0.83
CA VAL A 98 -6.69 -0.10 -2.05
C VAL A 98 -5.40 -0.91 -1.90
N GLY A 99 -4.66 -0.70 -0.80
CA GLY A 99 -3.41 -1.43 -0.54
C GLY A 99 -3.60 -2.95 -0.42
N VAL A 100 -4.65 -3.38 0.28
CA VAL A 100 -5.03 -4.81 0.38
C VAL A 100 -5.39 -5.36 -0.98
N THR A 101 -6.20 -4.64 -1.78
CA THR A 101 -6.56 -5.06 -3.14
C THR A 101 -5.32 -5.27 -4.00
N PHE A 102 -4.34 -4.35 -3.92
CA PHE A 102 -3.08 -4.49 -4.63
C PHE A 102 -2.24 -5.67 -4.13
N ALA A 103 -2.13 -5.88 -2.82
CA ALA A 103 -1.43 -7.03 -2.25
C ALA A 103 -2.05 -8.37 -2.66
N LEU A 104 -3.37 -8.40 -2.89
CA LEU A 104 -4.09 -9.59 -3.32
C LEU A 104 -3.94 -9.89 -4.82
N THR A 105 -3.39 -8.99 -5.63
CA THR A 105 -3.28 -9.19 -7.09
C THR A 105 -2.57 -10.49 -7.47
N ARG A 106 -1.54 -10.91 -6.72
CA ARG A 106 -0.82 -12.18 -6.91
C ARG A 106 -1.72 -13.40 -6.69
N PHE A 107 -2.64 -13.33 -5.72
CA PHE A 107 -3.53 -14.42 -5.36
C PHE A 107 -4.74 -14.51 -6.28
N ILE A 108 -5.21 -13.36 -6.77
CA ILE A 108 -6.34 -13.25 -7.69
C ILE A 108 -5.95 -13.68 -9.11
N ASN A 109 -4.73 -13.34 -9.55
CA ASN A 109 -4.27 -13.48 -10.94
C ASN A 109 -3.08 -14.46 -11.04
N GLN A 110 -3.18 -15.62 -10.39
CA GLN A 110 -2.07 -16.57 -10.23
C GLN A 110 -1.42 -16.98 -11.56
N GLU A 111 -2.21 -17.04 -12.64
CA GLU A 111 -1.78 -17.38 -13.99
C GLU A 111 -0.79 -16.38 -14.61
N PHE A 112 -0.71 -15.15 -14.10
CA PHE A 112 0.27 -14.16 -14.51
C PHE A 112 1.53 -14.17 -13.63
N TYR A 113 1.38 -14.53 -12.35
CA TYR A 113 2.46 -14.52 -11.35
C TYR A 113 3.21 -15.84 -11.21
N ASN A 114 2.64 -16.94 -11.71
CA ASN A 114 3.24 -18.28 -11.68
C ASN A 114 3.91 -18.66 -13.02
N ARG A 115 4.04 -17.72 -13.97
CA ARG A 115 4.77 -17.96 -15.23
C ARG A 115 6.28 -17.87 -14.97
N SER A 116 6.99 -18.96 -15.26
CA SER A 116 8.46 -18.96 -15.35
C SER A 116 8.92 -17.87 -16.34
N THR A 117 10.03 -17.20 -16.01
CA THR A 117 10.77 -16.25 -16.87
C THR A 117 11.23 -16.84 -18.21
N ASP A 118 11.06 -18.14 -18.45
CA ASP A 118 11.40 -18.79 -19.72
C ASP A 118 10.48 -18.37 -20.89
N ASN A 119 9.39 -17.63 -20.63
CA ASN A 119 8.35 -17.34 -21.63
C ASN A 119 8.28 -15.86 -22.09
N VAL A 120 9.33 -15.07 -21.88
CA VAL A 120 9.39 -13.65 -22.31
C VAL A 120 9.20 -13.49 -23.83
N TYR A 121 9.60 -14.49 -24.63
CA TYR A 121 9.42 -14.47 -26.08
C TYR A 121 7.95 -14.56 -26.54
N SER A 122 7.07 -15.18 -25.75
CA SER A 122 5.64 -15.29 -26.08
C SER A 122 4.83 -14.03 -25.75
N ILE A 123 5.33 -13.16 -24.88
CA ILE A 123 4.68 -11.89 -24.50
C ILE A 123 4.64 -10.93 -25.69
N ASN A 124 5.75 -10.83 -26.43
CA ASN A 124 5.81 -10.00 -27.63
C ASN A 124 4.87 -10.50 -28.73
N ALA A 125 4.61 -11.80 -28.81
CA ALA A 125 3.68 -12.37 -29.79
C ALA A 125 2.21 -12.08 -29.41
N LEU A 126 1.84 -12.19 -28.13
CA LEU A 126 0.48 -11.92 -27.68
C LEU A 126 0.10 -10.44 -27.76
N LEU A 127 1.03 -9.54 -27.39
CA LEU A 127 0.81 -8.09 -27.44
C LEU A 127 0.81 -7.54 -28.88
N ARG A 128 1.52 -8.20 -29.81
CA ARG A 128 1.51 -7.83 -31.25
C ARG A 128 0.38 -8.49 -32.03
N GLY A 129 -0.20 -9.58 -31.54
CA GLY A 129 -1.32 -10.30 -32.17
C GLY A 129 -2.69 -9.64 -32.00
N GLY A 130 -2.83 -8.65 -31.11
CA GLY A 130 -4.08 -7.93 -30.86
C GLY A 130 -4.28 -6.63 -31.65
N ALA A 131 -3.34 -6.26 -32.54
CA ALA A 131 -3.37 -4.97 -33.24
C ALA A 131 -3.84 -5.03 -34.70
N HIS A 132 -4.26 -6.20 -35.20
CA HIS A 132 -4.90 -6.32 -36.51
C HIS A 132 -6.10 -7.26 -36.44
N GLY A 133 -7.27 -6.65 -36.29
CA GLY A 133 -8.60 -7.23 -36.42
C GLY A 133 -9.61 -6.10 -36.51
#